data_AF-A0A8T3ANY5-F1
#
_entry.id   AF-A0A8T3ANY5-F1
#
_cell.length_a   1.000
_cell.length_b   1.000
_cell.length_c   1.000
_cell.angle_alpha   90.00
_cell.angle_beta   90.00
_cell.angle_gamma   90.00
#
_symmetry.space_group_name_H-M   'P 1'
#
loop_
_entity.id
_entity.type
_entity.pdbx_description
1 polymer ?
#
loop_
_entity_poly.entity_id
_entity_poly.type
_entity_poly.pdbx_seq_one_letter_code
_entity_poly.pdbx_strand_id
1 'polypeptide(L)'
;MHVHIGYIKLNEVYLEIVKSEGLEISQPALEPHLSEIHHQITVRRKKSTVHRRVWDRQAGKCSRDSEEPPCVGWVEGMAPVFSRSAWRCAWNLIQNDLIHGWGLDMKLGYCAQGDPIKKVGVVDSEFIVHQGVQTLGRVSTKKYSGGTPVMDSRAEVRRSARLELQNFEERWLNAVKENKGWVDPFEKTRKRRNSKRSFH
;
A
#
# COMPACT_ATOMS: atom_id res chain seq x y z
N MET A 1 -1.22 -17.83 19.28
CA MET A 1 -1.29 -16.97 18.08
C MET A 1 0.14 -16.66 17.69
N HIS A 2 0.74 -17.48 16.81
CA HIS A 2 2.08 -17.22 16.30
C HIS A 2 1.96 -16.11 15.26
N VAL A 3 2.22 -14.87 15.68
CA VAL A 3 2.47 -13.81 14.73
C VAL A 3 3.85 -14.13 14.13
N HIS A 4 3.86 -14.74 12.95
CA HIS A 4 5.06 -14.77 12.12
C HIS A 4 5.30 -13.34 11.64
N ILE A 5 5.90 -12.51 12.52
CA ILE A 5 6.56 -11.30 12.08
C ILE A 5 7.76 -11.81 11.30
N GLY A 6 7.61 -11.95 9.98
CA GLY A 6 8.74 -12.12 9.10
C GLY A 6 9.67 -10.96 9.39
N TYR A 7 10.76 -11.21 10.10
CA TYR A 7 11.79 -10.22 10.31
C TYR A 7 12.35 -9.94 8.91
N ILE A 8 11.95 -8.82 8.32
CA ILE A 8 12.67 -8.29 7.17
C ILE A 8 14.02 -7.88 7.73
N LYS A 9 14.99 -8.79 7.65
CA LYS A 9 16.38 -8.43 7.90
C LYS A 9 16.81 -7.59 6.71
N LEU A 10 16.59 -6.28 6.81
CA LEU A 10 17.12 -5.32 5.85
C LEU A 10 18.63 -5.48 5.87
N ASN A 11 19.18 -6.00 4.77
CA ASN A 11 20.63 -6.15 4.62
C ASN A 11 21.26 -4.80 4.26
N GLU A 12 22.58 -4.71 4.34
CA GLU A 12 23.31 -3.47 4.05
C GLU A 12 23.07 -3.02 2.61
N VAL A 13 23.03 -3.95 1.66
CA VAL A 13 22.76 -3.71 0.23
C VAL A 13 21.42 -2.98 0.02
N TYR A 14 20.34 -3.41 0.68
CA TYR A 14 19.04 -2.76 0.60
C TYR A 14 19.13 -1.30 1.06
N LEU A 15 19.76 -1.07 2.21
CA LEU A 15 19.88 0.27 2.79
C LEU A 15 20.76 1.19 1.95
N GLU A 16 21.81 0.66 1.31
CA GLU A 16 22.64 1.38 0.35
C GLU A 16 21.85 1.82 -0.87
N ILE A 17 21.03 0.93 -1.44
CA ILE A 17 20.16 1.25 -2.57
C ILE A 17 19.14 2.31 -2.19
N VAL A 18 18.45 2.14 -1.06
CA VAL A 18 17.46 3.14 -0.58
C VAL A 18 18.09 4.51 -0.43
N LYS A 19 19.30 4.59 0.13
CA LYS A 19 20.04 5.85 0.30
C LYS A 19 20.49 6.43 -1.04
N SER A 20 21.05 5.64 -1.94
CA SER A 20 21.57 6.10 -3.24
C SER A 20 20.45 6.58 -4.16
N GLU A 21 19.31 5.90 -4.11
CA GLU A 21 18.10 6.24 -4.87
C GLU A 21 17.27 7.35 -4.22
N GLY A 22 17.66 7.81 -3.02
CA GLY A 22 16.99 8.87 -2.28
C GLY A 22 15.56 8.52 -1.87
N LEU A 23 15.26 7.23 -1.70
CA LEU A 23 13.93 6.75 -1.32
C LEU A 23 13.66 7.08 0.16
N GLU A 24 12.50 7.67 0.41
CA GLU A 24 12.02 7.93 1.77
C GLU A 24 11.00 6.89 2.23
N ILE A 25 10.35 6.22 1.29
CA ILE A 25 9.44 5.11 1.56
C ILE A 25 9.75 4.04 0.53
N SER A 26 9.96 2.81 0.98
CA SER A 26 10.32 1.72 0.10
C SER A 26 9.75 0.40 0.58
N GLN A 27 9.81 -0.62 -0.26
CA GLN A 27 9.66 -2.01 0.18
C GLN A 27 10.55 -2.90 -0.68
N PRO A 28 10.99 -4.06 -0.17
CA PRO A 28 11.52 -5.13 -1.01
C PRO A 28 10.46 -5.61 -2.01
N ALA A 29 10.90 -6.04 -3.18
CA ALA A 29 9.99 -6.64 -4.15
C ALA A 29 9.48 -8.01 -3.69
N LEU A 30 8.35 -8.43 -4.24
CA LEU A 30 7.82 -9.78 -4.08
C LEU A 30 8.28 -10.69 -5.21
N GLU A 31 8.77 -11.87 -4.88
CA GLU A 31 9.09 -12.89 -5.88
C GLU A 31 7.79 -13.47 -6.49
N PRO A 32 7.53 -13.28 -7.80
CA PRO A 32 6.23 -13.55 -8.43
C PRO A 32 5.74 -14.99 -8.37
N HIS A 33 6.63 -15.98 -8.31
CA HIS A 33 6.25 -17.40 -8.31
C HIS A 33 6.15 -18.01 -6.91
N LEU A 34 6.61 -17.28 -5.89
CA LEU A 34 6.65 -17.76 -4.51
C LEU A 34 5.69 -16.99 -3.60
N SER A 35 5.24 -15.82 -4.04
CA SER A 35 4.41 -14.91 -3.23
C SER A 35 2.96 -14.87 -3.71
N GLU A 36 2.04 -14.63 -2.77
CA GLU A 36 0.70 -14.15 -3.09
C GLU A 36 0.79 -12.67 -3.47
N ILE A 37 0.37 -12.34 -4.70
CA ILE A 37 0.47 -10.99 -5.26
C ILE A 37 -0.92 -10.35 -5.32
N HIS A 38 -1.12 -9.28 -4.55
CA HIS A 38 -2.32 -8.46 -4.61
C HIS A 38 -2.17 -7.25 -5.55
N HIS A 39 -0.98 -6.64 -5.60
CA HIS A 39 -0.72 -5.43 -6.37
C HIS A 39 0.48 -5.61 -7.29
N GLN A 40 0.29 -5.38 -8.60
CA GLN A 40 1.34 -5.62 -9.60
C GLN A 40 2.60 -4.75 -9.42
N ILE A 41 2.50 -3.61 -8.75
CA ILE A 41 3.65 -2.76 -8.43
C ILE A 41 4.59 -3.39 -7.38
N THR A 42 4.16 -4.40 -6.61
CA THR A 42 5.07 -5.06 -5.67
C THR A 42 5.92 -6.15 -6.33
N VAL A 43 5.61 -6.51 -7.58
CA VAL A 43 6.26 -7.63 -8.27
C VAL A 43 7.68 -7.29 -8.69
N ARG A 44 8.61 -8.19 -8.37
CA ARG A 44 10.03 -8.08 -8.70
C ARG A 44 10.32 -8.01 -10.20
N ARG A 45 11.18 -7.08 -10.58
CA ARG A 45 11.75 -6.94 -11.93
C ARG A 45 13.21 -7.38 -11.96
N LYS A 46 13.47 -8.59 -12.45
CA LYS A 46 14.81 -9.21 -12.45
C LYS A 46 15.94 -8.41 -13.12
N LYS A 47 15.61 -7.47 -14.01
CA LYS A 47 16.58 -6.64 -14.76
C LYS A 47 16.64 -5.19 -14.27
N SER A 48 16.20 -4.95 -13.04
CA SER A 48 16.06 -3.63 -12.43
C SER A 48 16.62 -3.69 -11.01
N THR A 49 17.13 -2.57 -10.52
CA THR A 49 17.53 -2.39 -9.11
C THR A 49 16.37 -1.81 -8.30
N VAL A 50 15.67 -0.82 -8.86
CA VAL A 50 14.50 -0.17 -8.24
C VAL A 50 13.49 0.18 -9.32
N HIS A 51 12.21 0.03 -9.01
CA HIS A 51 11.15 0.64 -9.81
C HIS A 51 10.16 1.41 -8.93
N ARG A 52 9.63 2.50 -9.49
CA ARG A 52 8.72 3.42 -8.78
C ARG A 52 7.32 3.46 -9.40
N ARG A 53 7.10 2.59 -10.39
CA ARG A 53 5.93 2.62 -11.25
C ARG A 53 5.60 1.25 -11.80
N VAL A 54 4.32 0.93 -11.92
CA VAL A 54 3.81 -0.19 -12.72
C VAL A 54 3.04 0.26 -13.96
N TRP A 55 3.06 -0.59 -14.97
CA TRP A 55 2.25 -0.46 -16.18
C TRP A 55 1.33 -1.67 -16.26
N ASP A 56 0.04 -1.44 -16.45
CA ASP A 56 -0.89 -2.54 -16.72
C ASP A 56 -1.16 -2.63 -18.22
N ARG A 57 -1.15 -3.85 -18.74
CA ARG A 57 -1.51 -4.13 -20.15
C ARG A 57 -3.03 -4.24 -20.32
N GLN A 58 -3.79 -4.35 -19.23
CA GLN A 58 -5.25 -4.26 -19.23
C GLN A 58 -5.69 -2.80 -19.32
N ALA A 59 -6.64 -2.52 -20.21
CA ALA A 59 -7.13 -1.18 -20.48
C ALA A 59 -7.60 -0.49 -19.18
N GLY A 60 -6.96 0.62 -18.82
CA GLY A 60 -7.47 1.58 -17.84
C GLY A 60 -6.93 1.49 -16.41
N LYS A 61 -6.06 0.54 -16.05
CA LYS A 61 -5.53 0.44 -14.67
C LYS A 61 -4.34 1.36 -14.38
N CYS A 62 -3.27 1.26 -15.16
CA CYS A 62 -2.10 2.15 -15.05
C CYS A 62 -1.55 2.50 -16.43
N SER A 63 -1.73 3.75 -16.84
CA SER A 63 -1.27 4.30 -18.12
C SER A 63 -0.13 5.29 -17.92
N ARG A 64 0.44 5.81 -19.03
CA ARG A 64 1.47 6.87 -19.01
C ARG A 64 1.06 8.09 -18.20
N ASP A 65 -0.22 8.40 -18.15
CA ASP A 65 -0.76 9.55 -17.44
C ASP A 65 -1.12 9.26 -15.97
N SER A 66 -1.00 8.01 -15.52
CA SER A 66 -1.25 7.63 -14.12
C SER A 66 -0.10 8.13 -13.26
N GLU A 67 -0.28 9.24 -12.55
CA GLU A 67 0.72 9.83 -11.65
C GLU A 67 0.32 9.70 -10.17
N GLU A 68 -0.66 8.84 -9.86
CA GLU A 68 -1.19 8.58 -8.51
C GLU A 68 -0.99 7.11 -8.10
N PRO A 69 -1.03 6.81 -6.79
CA PRO A 69 -1.20 5.45 -6.28
C PRO A 69 -2.43 4.74 -6.88
N PRO A 70 -2.38 3.41 -7.09
CA PRO A 70 -1.25 2.52 -6.82
C PRO A 70 -0.23 2.44 -7.97
N CYS A 71 -0.35 3.27 -9.01
CA CYS A 71 0.48 3.16 -10.21
C CYS A 71 1.90 3.71 -10.01
N VAL A 72 2.04 4.72 -9.16
CA VAL A 72 3.31 5.33 -8.73
C VAL A 72 3.20 5.80 -7.29
N GLY A 73 4.33 6.15 -6.68
CA GLY A 73 4.31 6.81 -5.37
C GLY A 73 3.77 5.93 -4.25
N TRP A 74 3.82 4.61 -4.42
CA TRP A 74 3.07 3.66 -3.60
C TRP A 74 3.90 2.41 -3.26
N VAL A 75 3.71 1.91 -2.05
CA VAL A 75 4.18 0.62 -1.57
C VAL A 75 3.07 -0.04 -0.75
N GLU A 76 3.11 -1.36 -0.66
CA GLU A 76 2.13 -2.13 0.11
C GLU A 76 2.48 -2.08 1.60
N GLY A 77 1.46 -1.98 2.45
CA GLY A 77 1.61 -1.83 3.90
C GLY A 77 2.20 -3.05 4.63
N MET A 78 2.45 -4.17 3.94
CA MET A 78 2.98 -5.40 4.54
C MET A 78 4.47 -5.34 4.90
N ALA A 79 5.26 -4.61 4.12
CA ALA A 79 6.72 -4.58 4.19
C ALA A 79 7.35 -3.18 3.97
N PRO A 80 6.71 -2.07 4.39
CA PRO A 80 7.25 -0.75 4.11
C PRO A 80 8.47 -0.45 5.00
N VAL A 81 9.44 0.23 4.41
CA VAL A 81 10.63 0.76 5.04
C VAL A 81 10.61 2.28 4.86
N PHE A 82 10.73 3.01 5.97
CA PHE A 82 10.61 4.45 5.99
C PHE A 82 11.92 5.11 6.39
N SER A 83 12.18 6.29 5.81
CA SER A 83 13.09 7.26 6.41
C SER A 83 12.57 7.70 7.78
N ARG A 84 13.44 8.30 8.60
CA ARG A 84 13.03 8.80 9.92
C ARG A 84 11.94 9.88 9.82
N SER A 85 11.99 10.75 8.82
CA SER A 85 10.99 11.80 8.60
C SER A 85 9.65 11.19 8.15
N ALA A 86 9.68 10.31 7.16
CA ALA A 86 8.47 9.66 6.66
C ALA A 86 7.81 8.77 7.72
N TRP A 87 8.61 8.08 8.55
CA TRP A 87 8.07 7.26 9.64
C TRP A 87 7.28 8.07 10.66
N ARG A 88 7.74 9.28 11.04
CA ARG A 88 7.00 10.13 11.98
C ARG A 88 5.62 10.50 11.45
N CYS A 89 5.51 10.78 10.15
CA CYS A 89 4.22 11.02 9.50
C CYS A 89 3.37 9.75 9.44
N ALA A 90 3.95 8.63 8.96
CA ALA A 90 3.23 7.37 8.81
C ALA A 90 2.72 6.84 10.17
N TRP A 91 3.51 7.03 11.22
CA TRP A 91 3.12 6.70 12.59
C TRP A 91 1.88 7.45 13.04
N ASN A 92 1.79 8.75 12.77
CA ASN A 92 0.60 9.54 13.08
C ASN A 92 -0.61 9.08 12.25
N LEU A 93 -0.43 8.64 11.00
CA LEU A 93 -1.52 8.04 10.23
C LEU A 93 -2.00 6.72 10.85
N ILE A 94 -1.06 5.84 11.21
CA ILE A 94 -1.34 4.53 11.81
C ILE A 94 -2.11 4.66 13.13
N GLN A 95 -1.66 5.54 14.03
CA GLN A 95 -2.27 5.72 15.35
C GLN A 95 -3.73 6.22 15.27
N ASN A 96 -4.13 6.87 14.17
CA ASN A 96 -5.47 7.41 14.00
C ASN A 96 -6.49 6.42 13.39
N ASP A 97 -6.05 5.28 12.82
CA ASP A 97 -6.86 4.43 11.92
C ASP A 97 -6.68 2.91 12.14
N LEU A 98 -6.31 2.49 13.34
CA LEU A 98 -5.70 1.18 13.60
C LEU A 98 -6.67 0.00 13.86
N ILE A 99 -7.83 -0.07 13.18
CA ILE A 99 -8.72 -1.23 13.35
C ILE A 99 -8.54 -2.29 12.23
N HIS A 100 -8.28 -1.92 10.96
CA HIS A 100 -7.98 -2.91 9.89
C HIS A 100 -6.88 -2.55 8.88
N GLY A 101 -6.29 -1.34 8.92
CA GLY A 101 -5.15 -0.96 8.08
C GLY A 101 -5.39 -0.92 6.55
N TRP A 102 -6.55 -1.37 6.06
CA TRP A 102 -6.94 -1.31 4.66
C TRP A 102 -7.04 0.15 4.19
N GLY A 103 -6.45 0.45 3.02
CA GLY A 103 -6.43 1.79 2.42
C GLY A 103 -5.36 2.73 2.99
N LEU A 104 -4.70 2.37 4.10
CA LEU A 104 -3.58 3.16 4.66
C LEU A 104 -2.40 3.22 3.68
N ASP A 105 -2.14 2.12 2.98
CA ASP A 105 -1.13 2.01 1.93
C ASP A 105 -1.30 3.08 0.83
N MET A 106 -2.54 3.45 0.49
CA MET A 106 -2.84 4.55 -0.43
C MET A 106 -2.44 5.93 0.10
N LYS A 107 -2.22 6.07 1.42
CA LYS A 107 -1.80 7.33 2.06
C LYS A 107 -0.33 7.37 2.44
N LEU A 108 0.37 6.23 2.53
CA LEU A 108 1.78 6.20 2.92
C LEU A 108 2.64 7.14 2.06
N GLY A 109 2.39 7.18 0.74
CA GLY A 109 3.12 8.05 -0.18
C GLY A 109 3.07 9.54 0.16
N TYR A 110 2.02 10.02 0.83
CA TYR A 110 1.90 11.42 1.28
C TYR A 110 2.89 11.77 2.41
N CYS A 111 3.49 10.78 3.07
CA CYS A 111 4.50 10.98 4.10
C CYS A 111 5.92 11.18 3.56
N ALA A 112 6.14 11.00 2.26
CA ALA A 112 7.42 11.32 1.64
C ALA A 112 7.59 12.84 1.47
N GLN A 113 8.79 13.35 1.76
CA GLN A 113 9.11 14.76 1.56
C GLN A 113 9.45 15.01 0.08
N GLY A 114 8.68 15.88 -0.57
CA GLY A 114 8.85 16.24 -1.98
C GLY A 114 7.97 15.39 -2.89
N ASP A 115 8.49 15.03 -4.07
CA ASP A 115 7.74 14.31 -5.09
C ASP A 115 7.67 12.79 -4.78
N PRO A 116 6.50 12.26 -4.37
CA PRO A 116 6.36 10.85 -4.02
C PRO A 116 6.65 9.91 -5.20
N ILE A 117 6.48 10.36 -6.45
CA ILE A 117 6.81 9.56 -7.64
C ILE A 117 8.30 9.21 -7.70
N LYS A 118 9.15 10.06 -7.12
CA LYS A 118 10.61 9.87 -7.05
C LYS A 118 11.07 9.28 -5.72
N LYS A 119 10.37 9.61 -4.64
CA LYS A 119 10.76 9.28 -3.27
C LYS A 119 10.22 7.95 -2.77
N VAL A 120 9.26 7.36 -3.47
CA VAL A 120 8.64 6.09 -3.11
C VAL A 120 8.90 5.05 -4.18
N GLY A 121 9.34 3.84 -3.78
CA GLY A 121 9.67 2.80 -4.75
C GLY A 121 9.88 1.41 -4.17
N VAL A 122 9.94 0.44 -5.06
CA VAL A 122 10.19 -0.97 -4.76
C VAL A 122 11.62 -1.31 -5.15
N VAL A 123 12.36 -1.93 -4.23
CA VAL A 123 13.72 -2.41 -4.48
C VAL A 123 13.63 -3.80 -5.10
N ASP A 124 14.06 -3.95 -6.36
CA ASP A 124 13.94 -5.17 -7.15
C ASP A 124 15.08 -6.17 -6.95
N SER A 125 16.27 -5.65 -6.64
CA SER A 125 17.46 -6.47 -6.39
C SER A 125 17.35 -7.23 -5.08
N GLU A 126 16.59 -6.71 -4.12
CA GLU A 126 16.31 -7.30 -2.81
C GLU A 126 14.83 -7.67 -2.72
N PHE A 127 14.51 -8.92 -2.39
CA PHE A 127 13.15 -9.41 -2.47
C PHE A 127 12.79 -10.32 -1.30
N ILE A 128 11.49 -10.40 -1.02
CA ILE A 128 10.91 -11.27 -0.01
C ILE A 128 9.86 -12.19 -0.63
N VAL A 129 9.50 -13.23 0.13
CA VAL A 129 8.41 -14.15 -0.22
C VAL A 129 7.24 -13.88 0.73
N HIS A 130 6.08 -13.53 0.17
CA HIS A 130 4.88 -13.25 0.94
C HIS A 130 3.84 -14.37 0.80
N GLN A 131 3.47 -15.04 1.90
CA GLN A 131 2.58 -16.21 1.85
C GLN A 131 1.08 -15.88 1.87
N GLY A 132 0.68 -14.61 1.97
CA GLY A 132 -0.74 -14.21 1.95
C GLY A 132 -1.60 -14.73 3.11
N VAL A 133 -0.95 -15.17 4.20
CA VAL A 133 -1.66 -15.78 5.34
C VAL A 133 -2.52 -14.73 6.04
N GLN A 134 -3.85 -14.88 5.92
CA GLN A 134 -4.82 -14.02 6.60
C GLN A 134 -4.76 -14.25 8.12
N THR A 135 -4.49 -13.19 8.87
CA THR A 135 -4.34 -13.22 10.34
C THR A 135 -5.65 -12.95 11.08
N LEU A 136 -6.64 -12.30 10.44
CA LEU A 136 -7.94 -11.94 11.03
C LEU A 136 -9.09 -12.72 10.38
N GLY A 137 -9.99 -13.25 11.22
CA GLY A 137 -11.11 -14.10 10.82
C GLY A 137 -10.85 -15.58 11.08
N ARG A 138 -11.68 -16.20 11.95
CA ARG A 138 -11.49 -17.60 12.36
C ARG A 138 -11.59 -18.51 11.13
N VAL A 139 -10.60 -19.37 10.91
CA VAL A 139 -10.73 -20.45 9.93
C VAL A 139 -11.86 -21.35 10.42
N SER A 140 -12.97 -21.43 9.69
CA SER A 140 -14.01 -22.40 9.99
C SER A 140 -13.43 -23.79 9.79
N THR A 141 -13.01 -24.43 10.89
CA THR A 141 -12.85 -25.88 10.90
C THR A 141 -14.18 -26.46 10.43
N LYS A 142 -14.22 -27.11 9.27
CA LYS A 142 -15.40 -27.83 8.79
C LYS A 142 -15.84 -28.81 9.89
N LYS A 143 -16.87 -28.45 10.67
CA LYS A 143 -17.57 -29.40 11.52
C LYS A 143 -18.70 -29.98 10.70
N TYR A 144 -18.52 -31.23 10.27
CA TYR A 144 -19.64 -32.10 9.96
C TYR A 144 -20.38 -32.42 11.26
N SER A 145 -21.60 -31.90 11.41
CA SER A 145 -22.74 -32.50 12.12
C SER A 145 -23.78 -31.42 12.36
N GLY A 146 -25.02 -31.69 11.95
CA GLY A 146 -26.12 -30.73 11.87
C GLY A 146 -26.34 -29.82 13.09
N GLY A 147 -26.69 -28.57 12.80
CA GLY A 147 -27.05 -27.56 13.79
C GLY A 147 -26.63 -26.17 13.35
N THR A 148 -27.63 -25.35 12.99
CA THR A 148 -27.65 -23.89 12.71
C THR A 148 -26.56 -23.28 11.78
N PRO A 149 -26.92 -22.33 10.89
CA PRO A 149 -25.93 -21.66 10.06
C PRO A 149 -25.00 -20.85 10.97
N VAL A 150 -23.77 -21.33 11.17
CA VAL A 150 -22.72 -20.57 11.87
C VAL A 150 -22.41 -19.36 11.00
N MET A 151 -22.82 -18.18 11.46
CA MET A 151 -22.56 -16.91 10.81
C MET A 151 -21.06 -16.76 10.51
N ASP A 152 -20.71 -16.50 9.24
CA ASP A 152 -19.31 -16.43 8.81
C ASP A 152 -18.65 -15.18 9.39
N SER A 153 -17.92 -15.34 10.49
CA SER A 153 -17.13 -14.27 11.13
C SER A 153 -16.23 -13.51 10.16
N ARG A 154 -15.83 -14.11 9.01
CA ARG A 154 -15.05 -13.41 7.98
C ARG A 154 -15.88 -12.40 7.21
N ALA A 155 -17.16 -12.67 6.97
CA ALA A 155 -18.05 -11.73 6.31
C ALA A 155 -18.26 -10.47 7.17
N GLU A 156 -18.33 -10.64 8.49
CA GLU A 156 -18.43 -9.53 9.45
C GLU A 156 -17.14 -8.71 9.52
N VAL A 157 -15.98 -9.38 9.62
CA VAL A 157 -14.67 -8.72 9.56
C VAL A 157 -14.53 -7.89 8.27
N ARG A 158 -14.91 -8.47 7.11
CA ARG A 158 -14.91 -7.75 5.83
C ARG A 158 -15.92 -6.60 5.77
N ARG A 159 -17.04 -6.67 6.50
CA ARG A 159 -18.02 -5.58 6.59
C ARG A 159 -17.47 -4.45 7.45
N SER A 160 -16.91 -4.77 8.63
CA SER A 160 -16.26 -3.80 9.52
C SER A 160 -15.13 -3.07 8.82
N ALA A 161 -14.22 -3.81 8.17
CA ALA A 161 -13.09 -3.22 7.45
C ALA A 161 -13.54 -2.25 6.33
N ARG A 162 -14.67 -2.50 5.66
CA ARG A 162 -15.22 -1.57 4.66
C ARG A 162 -15.79 -0.30 5.28
N LEU A 163 -16.51 -0.41 6.40
CA LEU A 163 -17.04 0.75 7.12
C LEU A 163 -15.91 1.60 7.69
N GLU A 164 -14.86 0.96 8.22
CA GLU A 164 -13.65 1.63 8.70
C GLU A 164 -12.94 2.38 7.57
N LEU A 165 -12.81 1.78 6.38
CA LEU A 165 -12.25 2.45 5.21
C LEU A 165 -13.06 3.70 4.82
N GLN A 166 -14.39 3.62 4.85
CA GLN A 166 -15.25 4.78 4.56
C GLN A 166 -15.01 5.90 5.58
N ASN A 167 -15.01 5.56 6.87
CA ASN A 167 -14.74 6.53 7.94
C ASN A 167 -13.34 7.17 7.80
N PHE A 168 -12.34 6.39 7.38
CA PHE A 168 -11.00 6.91 7.09
C PHE A 168 -11.01 7.92 5.94
N GLU A 169 -11.66 7.57 4.82
CA GLU A 169 -11.76 8.46 3.66
C GLU A 169 -12.44 9.78 4.01
N GLU A 170 -13.54 9.73 4.78
CA GLU A 170 -14.24 10.93 5.26
C GLU A 170 -13.35 11.79 6.15
N ARG A 171 -12.67 11.20 7.13
CA ARG A 171 -11.74 11.92 8.02
C ARG A 171 -10.59 12.56 7.26
N TRP A 172 -10.01 11.84 6.30
CA TRP A 172 -8.95 12.36 5.44
C TRP A 172 -9.44 13.57 4.64
N LEU A 173 -10.61 13.47 4.00
CA LEU A 173 -11.19 14.56 3.21
C LEU A 173 -11.50 15.79 4.06
N ASN A 174 -12.02 15.60 5.28
CA ASN A 174 -12.27 16.68 6.22
C ASN A 174 -10.98 17.37 6.66
N ALA A 175 -9.94 16.60 7.03
CA ALA A 175 -8.64 17.15 7.40
C ALA A 175 -7.99 17.97 6.27
N VAL A 176 -8.08 17.47 5.03
CA VAL A 176 -7.64 18.20 3.83
C VAL A 176 -8.42 19.51 3.65
N LYS A 177 -9.73 19.50 3.87
CA LYS A 177 -10.59 20.69 3.71
C LYS A 177 -10.30 21.75 4.78
N GLU A 178 -10.05 21.34 6.02
CA GLU A 178 -9.76 22.24 7.14
C GLU A 178 -8.37 22.87 7.04
N ASN A 179 -7.40 22.14 6.49
CA ASN A 179 -6.05 22.63 6.29
C ASN A 179 -5.93 23.50 5.02
N LYS A 180 -6.28 24.79 5.16
CA LYS A 180 -6.26 25.78 4.06
C LYS A 180 -4.89 25.93 3.36
N GLY A 181 -3.80 25.56 4.03
CA GLY A 181 -2.44 25.63 3.48
C GLY A 181 -1.94 24.32 2.89
N TRP A 182 -2.75 23.25 2.92
CA TRP A 182 -2.34 21.95 2.42
C TRP A 182 -2.37 21.90 0.90
N VAL A 183 -1.28 21.39 0.31
CA VAL A 183 -1.14 21.17 -1.13
C VAL A 183 -1.09 19.68 -1.37
N ASP A 184 -2.00 19.17 -2.20
CA ASP A 184 -1.99 17.76 -2.58
C ASP A 184 -0.78 17.50 -3.50
N PRO A 185 0.19 16.65 -3.10
CA PRO A 185 1.33 16.31 -3.95
C PRO A 185 0.91 15.65 -5.28
N PHE A 186 -0.33 15.14 -5.35
CA PHE A 186 -0.92 14.54 -6.55
C PHE A 186 -1.96 15.46 -7.25
N GLU A 187 -2.11 16.72 -6.84
CA GLU A 187 -3.19 17.61 -7.33
C GLU A 187 -3.20 17.77 -8.86
N LYS A 188 -2.01 17.94 -9.45
CA LYS A 188 -1.83 18.13 -10.89
C LYS A 188 -2.37 16.93 -11.68
N THR A 189 -2.18 15.74 -11.14
CA THR A 189 -2.66 14.48 -11.70
C THR A 189 -4.18 14.39 -11.63
N ARG A 190 -4.75 14.68 -10.46
CA ARG A 190 -6.20 14.64 -10.24
C ARG A 190 -6.96 15.59 -11.18
N LYS A 191 -6.44 16.80 -11.39
CA LYS A 191 -7.01 17.78 -12.33
C LYS A 191 -6.99 17.29 -13.78
N ARG A 192 -5.89 16.68 -14.23
CA ARG A 192 -5.78 16.09 -15.59
C ARG A 192 -6.77 14.95 -15.81
N ARG A 193 -6.96 14.08 -14.81
CA ARG A 193 -7.93 12.97 -14.89
C ARG A 193 -9.38 13.45 -15.01
N ASN A 194 -9.75 14.46 -14.22
CA ASN A 194 -11.11 15.01 -14.23
C ASN A 194 -11.42 15.76 -15.53
N SER A 195 -10.43 16.47 -16.10
CA SER A 195 -10.54 17.07 -17.43
C SER A 195 -10.84 16.02 -18.50
N LYS A 196 -10.10 14.91 -18.55
CA LYS A 196 -10.32 13.85 -19.55
C LYS A 196 -11.68 13.15 -19.45
N ARG A 197 -12.24 13.02 -18.23
CA ARG A 197 -13.58 12.46 -18.00
C ARG A 197 -14.72 13.40 -18.40
N SER A 198 -14.48 14.70 -18.52
CA SER A 198 -15.49 15.68 -18.93
C SER A 198 -15.66 15.80 -20.45
N PHE A 199 -14.78 15.15 -21.22
CA PHE A 199 -14.78 15.14 -22.69
C PHE A 199 -15.27 13.80 -23.28
N HIS A 200 -15.83 12.92 -22.45
CA HIS A 200 -16.48 11.66 -22.83
C HIS A 200 -17.84 11.59 -22.11
#